data_AF-X8GSR5-F1
#
_entry.id   AF-X8GSR5-F1
#
_cell.length_a   1.000
_cell.length_b   1.000
_cell.length_c   1.000
_cell.angle_alpha   90.00
_cell.angle_beta   90.00
_cell.angle_gamma   90.00
#
_symmetry.space_group_name_H-M   'P 1'
#
loop_
_entity.id
_entity.type
_entity.pdbx_description
1 polymer ?
#
loop_
_entity_poly.entity_id
_entity_poly.type
_entity_poly.pdbx_seq_one_letter_code
_entity_poly.pdbx_strand_id
1 'polypeptide(L)'
;MKKGIGVGIEDFKKIIEEDCYYFDKTNYIEELLKDRTEIKLFTRPRRFGKTLNMTTLKYFFDVRNAEENRKLFKDLYIKKSEYFKEQGQYPVIFITMKDLKKNTWEQMYFAAKSLISNLYNEFEFIREKLNEKDLIEFEKIWFKKEDGDYDNSLRLLSEYLYNYYQKKVVLLIDEYDNPLIVANQNGYYKEAINFYRNLYSSALKTNSNLKMGVLTGIVQVAKEGIFSGLNNVITYNILGNDFETFFGLSEEEVENSLKYFELEYE
;
A
#
# COMPACT_ATOMS: atom_id res chain seq x y z
N MET A 1 -11.62 -1.01 -31.39
CA MET A 1 -12.74 -0.69 -30.47
C MET A 1 -12.22 0.29 -29.43
N LYS A 2 -13.03 1.27 -29.01
CA LYS A 2 -12.65 2.17 -27.90
C LYS A 2 -12.62 1.36 -26.60
N LYS A 3 -11.64 1.63 -25.74
CA LYS A 3 -11.53 1.01 -24.41
C LYS A 3 -12.71 1.43 -23.53
N GLY A 4 -13.19 0.53 -22.68
CA GLY A 4 -14.22 0.85 -21.69
C GLY A 4 -13.67 1.60 -20.47
N ILE A 5 -14.51 2.36 -19.75
CA ILE A 5 -14.13 2.94 -18.46
C ILE A 5 -14.37 1.89 -17.37
N GLY A 6 -13.30 1.47 -16.67
CA GLY A 6 -13.32 0.46 -15.61
C GLY A 6 -13.93 0.93 -14.29
N VAL A 7 -15.19 1.37 -14.29
CA VAL A 7 -15.87 1.88 -13.09
C VAL A 7 -15.94 0.81 -12.01
N GLY A 8 -15.38 1.11 -10.83
CA GLY A 8 -15.33 0.18 -9.68
C GLY A 8 -14.17 -0.81 -9.71
N ILE A 9 -13.30 -0.76 -10.72
CA ILE A 9 -12.07 -1.53 -10.74
C ILE A 9 -10.98 -0.70 -10.04
N GLU A 10 -10.46 -1.23 -8.94
CA GLU A 10 -9.41 -0.60 -8.14
C GLU A 10 -8.04 -1.30 -8.28
N ASP A 11 -7.99 -2.40 -9.04
CA ASP A 11 -6.78 -3.18 -9.27
C ASP A 11 -6.13 -2.82 -10.62
N PHE A 12 -4.87 -2.38 -10.57
CA PHE A 12 -4.12 -1.95 -11.75
C PHE A 12 -3.96 -3.06 -12.78
N LYS A 13 -3.64 -4.29 -12.35
CA LYS A 13 -3.45 -5.41 -13.27
C LYS A 13 -4.75 -5.69 -14.02
N LYS A 14 -5.89 -5.71 -13.33
CA LYS A 14 -7.21 -5.88 -13.93
C LYS A 14 -7.54 -4.79 -14.95
N ILE A 15 -7.27 -3.52 -14.64
CA ILE A 15 -7.48 -2.41 -15.59
C ILE A 15 -6.71 -2.64 -16.90
N ILE A 16 -5.45 -3.08 -16.81
CA ILE A 16 -4.59 -3.29 -17.99
C ILE A 16 -5.01 -4.55 -18.76
N GLU A 17 -5.32 -5.65 -18.07
CA GLU A 17 -5.67 -6.93 -18.70
C GLU A 17 -7.06 -6.92 -19.34
N GLU A 18 -8.03 -6.19 -18.77
CA GLU A 18 -9.36 -6.01 -19.36
C GLU A 18 -9.40 -4.92 -20.44
N ASP A 19 -8.24 -4.38 -20.83
CA ASP A 19 -8.08 -3.29 -21.82
C ASP A 19 -8.99 -2.09 -21.52
N CYS A 20 -9.10 -1.72 -20.24
CA CYS A 20 -9.83 -0.53 -19.81
C CYS A 20 -9.04 0.75 -20.16
N TYR A 21 -9.75 1.86 -20.31
CA TYR A 21 -9.14 3.18 -20.42
C TYR A 21 -8.45 3.52 -19.08
N TYR A 22 -7.16 3.76 -19.14
CA TYR A 22 -6.30 4.01 -17.98
C TYR A 22 -5.62 5.36 -18.13
N PHE A 23 -5.79 6.22 -17.12
CA PHE A 23 -5.03 7.45 -17.00
C PHE A 23 -3.63 7.09 -16.51
N ASP A 24 -2.64 7.18 -17.38
CA ASP A 24 -1.29 6.74 -17.08
C ASP A 24 -0.58 7.68 -16.09
N LYS A 25 -0.54 7.27 -14.82
CA LYS A 25 0.16 7.94 -13.73
C LYS A 25 1.52 7.33 -13.40
N THR A 26 2.09 6.50 -14.28
CA THR A 26 3.29 5.72 -13.95
C THR A 26 4.57 6.56 -13.88
N ASN A 27 4.57 7.80 -14.35
CA ASN A 27 5.63 8.79 -14.10
C ASN A 27 5.89 8.99 -12.60
N TYR A 28 4.88 8.83 -11.75
CA TYR A 28 5.05 8.90 -10.32
C TYR A 28 6.05 7.88 -9.77
N ILE A 29 6.16 6.68 -10.35
CA ILE A 29 7.11 5.68 -9.85
C ILE A 29 8.54 6.23 -9.92
N GLU A 30 8.86 6.99 -10.96
CA GLU A 30 10.13 7.68 -11.09
C GLU A 30 10.30 8.79 -10.04
N GLU A 31 9.29 9.63 -9.83
CA GLU A 31 9.33 10.68 -8.79
C GLU A 31 9.50 10.08 -7.39
N LEU A 32 8.78 9.00 -7.11
CA LEU A 32 8.86 8.23 -5.87
C LEU A 32 10.27 7.70 -5.59
N LEU A 33 10.96 7.25 -6.63
CA LEU A 33 12.31 6.69 -6.55
C LEU A 33 13.40 7.79 -6.48
N LYS A 34 13.13 8.96 -7.06
CA LYS A 34 13.98 10.16 -6.91
C LYS A 34 13.89 10.72 -5.50
N ASP A 35 12.69 10.71 -4.91
CA ASP A 35 12.45 11.16 -3.55
C ASP A 35 13.10 10.20 -2.53
N ARG A 36 14.11 10.71 -1.83
CA ARG A 36 14.89 9.97 -0.82
C ARG A 36 14.17 9.79 0.52
N THR A 37 12.95 10.29 0.66
CA THR A 37 12.12 10.06 1.84
C THR A 37 11.79 8.58 1.98
N GLU A 38 12.15 7.99 3.13
CA GLU A 38 11.94 6.57 3.38
C GLU A 38 10.46 6.24 3.63
N ILE A 39 9.72 7.10 4.34
CA ILE A 39 8.30 6.90 4.63
C ILE A 39 7.47 8.07 4.10
N LYS A 40 6.59 7.76 3.15
CA LYS A 40 5.78 8.73 2.43
C LYS A 40 4.31 8.49 2.72
N LEU A 41 3.63 9.49 3.28
CA LEU A 41 2.20 9.45 3.55
C LEU A 41 1.45 10.37 2.58
N PHE A 42 0.54 9.80 1.80
CA PHE A 42 -0.31 10.53 0.87
C PHE A 42 -1.74 10.63 1.41
N THR A 43 -2.16 11.84 1.75
CA THR A 43 -3.54 12.10 2.19
C THR A 43 -4.35 12.68 1.03
N ARG A 44 -5.40 11.98 0.59
CA ARG A 44 -6.29 12.42 -0.48
C ARG A 44 -7.75 12.06 -0.17
N PRO A 45 -8.74 12.79 -0.71
CA PRO A 45 -10.14 12.47 -0.52
C PRO A 45 -10.53 11.07 -1.05
N ARG A 46 -11.73 10.62 -0.71
CA ARG A 46 -12.26 9.33 -1.20
C ARG A 46 -12.39 9.34 -2.73
N ARG A 47 -12.15 8.18 -3.37
CA ARG A 47 -12.26 7.97 -4.83
C ARG A 47 -11.23 8.73 -5.69
N PHE A 48 -10.09 9.12 -5.12
CA PHE A 48 -8.98 9.77 -5.85
C PHE A 48 -7.95 8.79 -6.45
N GLY A 49 -8.29 7.51 -6.63
CA GLY A 49 -7.38 6.52 -7.22
C GLY A 49 -6.30 5.97 -6.27
N LYS A 50 -6.48 6.12 -4.94
CA LYS A 50 -5.50 5.67 -3.94
C LYS A 50 -5.12 4.20 -4.08
N THR A 51 -6.10 3.31 -3.99
CA THR A 51 -5.91 1.86 -4.11
C THR A 51 -5.34 1.46 -5.48
N LEU A 52 -5.82 2.09 -6.56
CA LEU A 52 -5.29 1.85 -7.90
C LEU A 52 -3.79 2.12 -7.97
N ASN A 53 -3.35 3.29 -7.51
CA ASN A 53 -1.93 3.63 -7.47
C ASN A 53 -1.12 2.69 -6.55
N MET A 54 -1.68 2.29 -5.41
CA MET A 54 -1.01 1.34 -4.50
C MET A 54 -0.82 -0.03 -5.16
N THR A 55 -1.81 -0.51 -5.92
CA THR A 55 -1.66 -1.75 -6.70
C THR A 55 -0.68 -1.57 -7.86
N THR A 56 -0.64 -0.42 -8.54
CA THR A 56 0.40 -0.12 -9.53
C THR A 56 1.81 -0.25 -8.95
N LEU A 57 2.06 0.32 -7.76
CA LEU A 57 3.34 0.17 -7.05
C LEU A 57 3.61 -1.27 -6.66
N LYS A 58 2.60 -2.00 -6.17
CA LYS A 58 2.72 -3.42 -5.84
C LYS A 58 3.22 -4.20 -7.04
N TYR A 59 2.55 -4.10 -8.19
CA TYR A 59 2.95 -4.82 -9.40
C TYR A 59 4.30 -4.36 -9.94
N PHE A 60 4.63 -3.08 -9.82
CA PHE A 60 5.91 -2.57 -10.29
C PHE A 60 7.08 -3.17 -9.50
N PHE A 61 7.01 -3.18 -8.16
CA PHE A 61 8.13 -3.60 -7.33
C PHE A 61 8.20 -5.12 -7.08
N ASP A 62 7.07 -5.84 -7.09
CA ASP A 62 6.97 -7.23 -6.62
C ASP A 62 7.91 -8.19 -7.35
N VAL A 63 8.89 -8.71 -6.60
CA VAL A 63 9.89 -9.67 -7.05
C VAL A 63 9.31 -11.05 -7.39
N ARG A 64 8.17 -11.44 -6.79
CA ARG A 64 7.60 -12.79 -6.97
C ARG A 64 7.15 -13.06 -8.39
N ASN A 65 6.57 -12.04 -9.02
CA ASN A 65 5.97 -12.13 -10.36
C ASN A 65 6.63 -11.14 -11.34
N ALA A 66 7.94 -10.89 -11.18
CA ALA A 66 8.66 -9.84 -11.90
C ALA A 66 8.43 -9.87 -13.42
N GLU A 67 8.60 -11.04 -14.06
CA GLU A 67 8.45 -11.18 -15.51
C GLU A 67 7.02 -10.98 -16.00
N GLU A 68 6.03 -11.49 -15.27
CA GLU A 68 4.62 -11.34 -15.64
C GLU A 68 4.16 -9.89 -15.45
N ASN A 69 4.51 -9.29 -14.31
CA ASN A 69 4.18 -7.91 -13.99
C ASN A 69 4.87 -6.92 -14.95
N ARG A 70 6.05 -7.25 -15.48
CA ARG A 70 6.77 -6.41 -16.45
C ARG A 70 5.92 -6.09 -17.68
N LYS A 71 5.07 -7.04 -18.11
CA LYS A 71 4.18 -6.89 -19.29
C LYS A 71 3.10 -5.84 -19.06
N LEU A 72 2.67 -5.62 -17.82
CA LEU A 72 1.62 -4.65 -17.45
C LEU A 72 2.05 -3.20 -17.74
N PHE A 73 3.35 -2.95 -17.83
CA PHE A 73 3.89 -1.60 -18.01
C PHE A 73 4.33 -1.30 -19.45
N LYS A 74 4.16 -2.24 -20.40
CA LYS A 74 4.79 -2.17 -21.74
C LYS A 74 4.52 -0.86 -22.51
N ASP A 75 3.32 -0.30 -22.38
CA ASP A 75 2.87 0.90 -23.11
C ASP A 75 2.75 2.14 -22.20
N LEU A 76 3.23 2.04 -20.96
CA LEU A 76 3.11 3.10 -19.95
C LEU A 76 4.41 3.93 -19.86
N TYR A 77 4.30 5.15 -19.36
CA TYR A 77 5.39 6.12 -19.21
C TYR A 77 6.63 5.49 -18.56
N ILE A 78 6.45 4.82 -17.42
CA ILE A 78 7.56 4.29 -16.62
C ILE A 78 8.46 3.33 -17.42
N LYS A 79 7.94 2.69 -18.47
CA LYS A 79 8.72 1.79 -19.31
C LYS A 79 9.89 2.47 -20.02
N LYS A 80 9.75 3.77 -20.31
CA LYS A 80 10.76 4.61 -20.97
C LYS A 80 11.74 5.25 -19.98
N SER A 81 11.42 5.22 -18.68
CA SER A 81 12.25 5.79 -17.62
C SER A 81 13.47 4.92 -17.32
N GLU A 82 14.58 5.56 -16.93
CA GLU A 82 15.76 4.85 -16.40
C GLU A 82 15.46 4.06 -15.12
N TYR A 83 14.41 4.47 -14.38
CA TYR A 83 13.97 3.85 -13.14
C TYR A 83 13.23 2.53 -13.36
N PHE A 84 12.92 2.16 -14.62
CA PHE A 84 12.34 0.85 -14.93
C PHE A 84 13.24 -0.33 -14.53
N LYS A 85 14.54 -0.09 -14.29
CA LYS A 85 15.47 -1.08 -13.74
C LYS A 85 15.06 -1.58 -12.34
N GLU A 86 14.28 -0.81 -11.60
CA GLU A 86 13.77 -1.16 -10.27
C GLU A 86 12.53 -2.09 -10.33
N GLN A 87 12.01 -2.36 -11.53
CA GLN A 87 10.86 -3.25 -11.71
C GLN A 87 11.20 -4.68 -11.27
N GLY A 88 10.31 -5.27 -10.47
CA GLY A 88 10.44 -6.63 -9.95
C GLY A 88 11.65 -6.85 -9.04
N GLN A 89 12.19 -5.78 -8.44
CA GLN A 89 13.42 -5.89 -7.65
C GLN A 89 13.18 -6.16 -6.16
N TYR A 90 11.98 -5.96 -5.61
CA TYR A 90 11.78 -5.94 -4.15
C TYR A 90 10.67 -6.88 -3.69
N PRO A 91 10.82 -7.55 -2.53
CA PRO A 91 9.68 -8.10 -1.83
C PRO A 91 8.73 -6.96 -1.43
N VAL A 92 7.44 -7.12 -1.72
CA VAL A 92 6.41 -6.12 -1.44
C VAL A 92 5.42 -6.69 -0.43
N ILE A 93 5.23 -5.99 0.69
CA ILE A 93 4.09 -6.21 1.59
C ILE A 93 3.03 -5.18 1.23
N PHE A 94 1.84 -5.64 0.82
CA PHE A 94 0.69 -4.77 0.57
C PHE A 94 -0.46 -5.15 1.50
N ILE A 95 -0.95 -4.18 2.28
CA ILE A 95 -2.07 -4.37 3.20
C ILE A 95 -3.04 -3.20 3.09
N THR A 96 -4.33 -3.48 2.98
CA THR A 96 -5.39 -2.47 2.95
C THR A 96 -6.26 -2.57 4.19
N MET A 97 -6.48 -1.42 4.85
CA MET A 97 -7.30 -1.34 6.05
C MET A 97 -8.77 -0.99 5.75
N LYS A 98 -9.15 -0.89 4.47
CA LYS A 98 -10.46 -0.45 3.97
C LYS A 98 -11.66 -1.22 4.55
N ASP A 99 -11.49 -2.51 4.79
CA ASP A 99 -12.56 -3.40 5.25
C ASP A 99 -12.67 -3.51 6.79
N LEU A 100 -11.80 -2.80 7.51
CA LEU A 100 -11.82 -2.75 8.97
C LEU A 100 -12.91 -1.78 9.44
N LYS A 101 -14.15 -2.26 9.45
CA LYS A 101 -15.36 -1.53 9.83
C LYS A 101 -16.17 -2.34 10.84
N LYS A 102 -15.81 -2.22 12.12
CA LYS A 102 -16.42 -2.99 13.22
C LYS A 102 -16.94 -2.05 14.31
N ASN A 103 -17.91 -2.53 15.08
CA ASN A 103 -18.62 -1.68 16.05
C ASN A 103 -18.01 -1.75 17.45
N THR A 104 -17.21 -2.78 17.74
CA THR A 104 -16.49 -2.91 19.02
C THR A 104 -15.00 -3.18 18.80
N TRP A 105 -14.20 -2.94 19.83
CA TRP A 105 -12.76 -3.21 19.80
C TRP A 105 -12.47 -4.70 19.57
N GLU A 106 -13.19 -5.62 20.23
CA GLU A 106 -12.96 -7.05 20.10
C GLU A 106 -13.18 -7.52 18.65
N GLN A 107 -14.25 -7.03 18.02
CA GLN A 107 -14.54 -7.32 16.62
C GLN A 107 -13.50 -6.71 15.68
N MET A 108 -13.08 -5.46 15.94
CA MET A 108 -12.04 -4.77 15.18
C MET A 108 -10.71 -5.52 15.27
N TYR A 109 -10.30 -5.89 16.48
CA TYR A 109 -9.07 -6.62 16.73
C TYR A 109 -9.08 -7.99 16.05
N PHE A 110 -10.18 -8.74 16.15
CA PHE A 110 -10.33 -10.01 15.44
C PHE A 110 -10.26 -9.85 13.91
N ALA A 111 -10.85 -8.79 13.37
CA ALA A 111 -10.76 -8.48 11.95
C ALA A 111 -9.31 -8.13 11.54
N ALA A 112 -8.58 -7.37 12.36
CA ALA A 112 -7.16 -7.08 12.14
C ALA A 112 -6.31 -8.37 12.19
N LYS A 113 -6.53 -9.26 13.17
CA LYS A 113 -5.88 -10.59 13.23
C LYS A 113 -6.12 -11.37 11.94
N SER A 114 -7.36 -11.33 11.42
CA SER A 114 -7.74 -12.04 10.20
C SER A 114 -7.07 -11.45 8.95
N LEU A 115 -6.99 -10.13 8.85
CA LEU A 115 -6.28 -9.44 7.77
C LEU A 115 -4.79 -9.78 7.77
N ILE A 116 -4.14 -9.72 8.94
CA ILE A 116 -2.72 -10.04 9.10
C ILE A 116 -2.45 -11.53 8.82
N SER A 117 -3.30 -12.44 9.30
CA SER A 117 -3.19 -13.88 9.01
C SER A 117 -3.29 -14.17 7.51
N ASN A 118 -4.22 -13.53 6.79
CA ASN A 118 -4.33 -13.65 5.33
C ASN A 118 -3.08 -13.11 4.63
N LEU A 119 -2.52 -12.00 5.10
CA LEU A 119 -1.25 -11.48 4.58
C LEU A 119 -0.10 -12.48 4.78
N TYR A 120 0.00 -13.09 5.95
CA TYR A 120 1.00 -14.14 6.20
C TYR A 120 0.80 -15.35 5.28
N ASN A 121 -0.45 -15.71 4.99
CA ASN A 121 -0.76 -16.78 4.04
C ASN A 121 -0.20 -16.52 2.64
N GLU A 122 -0.18 -15.26 2.17
CA GLU A 122 0.43 -14.91 0.87
C GLU A 122 1.94 -15.22 0.80
N PHE A 123 2.58 -15.37 1.95
CA PHE A 123 4.01 -15.63 2.09
C PHE A 123 4.31 -16.98 2.76
N GLU A 124 3.36 -17.92 2.80
CA GLU A 124 3.57 -19.23 3.45
C GLU A 124 4.81 -19.98 2.91
N PHE A 125 5.15 -19.77 1.64
CA PHE A 125 6.29 -20.41 0.98
C PHE A 125 7.65 -20.05 1.60
N ILE A 126 7.75 -18.96 2.36
CA ILE A 126 9.02 -18.57 3.02
C ILE A 126 9.31 -19.42 4.27
N ARG A 127 8.31 -20.13 4.79
CA ARG A 127 8.41 -20.94 6.02
C ARG A 127 9.54 -21.97 5.96
N GLU A 128 9.81 -22.52 4.78
CA GLU A 128 10.89 -23.50 4.55
C GLU A 128 12.30 -22.95 4.85
N LYS A 129 12.46 -21.63 4.91
CA LYS A 129 13.74 -20.95 5.18
C LYS A 129 13.81 -20.33 6.58
N LEU A 130 12.73 -20.41 7.36
CA LEU A 130 12.71 -19.88 8.72
C LEU A 130 13.42 -20.84 9.67
N ASN A 131 14.10 -20.29 10.68
CA ASN A 131 14.56 -21.09 11.81
C ASN A 131 13.35 -21.49 12.69
N GLU A 132 13.55 -22.42 13.62
CA GLU A 132 12.47 -22.96 14.46
C GLU A 132 11.72 -21.88 15.24
N LYS A 133 12.43 -20.90 15.81
CA LYS A 133 11.82 -19.81 16.58
C LYS A 133 10.93 -18.94 15.70
N ASP A 134 11.44 -18.51 14.56
CA ASP A 134 10.72 -17.65 13.63
C ASP A 134 9.53 -18.38 13.00
N LEU A 135 9.65 -19.70 12.76
CA LEU A 135 8.55 -20.54 12.29
C LEU A 135 7.41 -20.60 13.31
N ILE A 136 7.72 -20.77 14.60
CA ILE A 136 6.70 -20.77 15.67
C ILE A 136 5.96 -19.43 15.71
N GLU A 137 6.68 -18.31 15.69
CA GLU A 137 6.05 -16.98 15.71
C GLU A 137 5.25 -16.69 14.43
N PHE A 138 5.74 -17.12 13.27
CA PHE A 138 4.99 -17.06 12.03
C PHE A 138 3.68 -17.83 12.12
N GLU A 139 3.72 -19.07 12.63
CA GLU A 139 2.55 -19.93 12.76
C GLU A 139 1.55 -19.41 13.78
N LYS A 140 1.99 -18.77 14.88
CA LYS A 140 1.08 -18.10 15.81
C LYS A 140 0.22 -17.05 15.13
N ILE A 141 0.85 -16.17 14.35
CA ILE A 141 0.16 -15.10 13.62
C ILE A 141 -0.70 -15.70 12.50
N TRP A 142 -0.16 -16.63 11.73
CA TRP A 142 -0.84 -17.26 10.61
C TRP A 142 -2.08 -18.05 11.04
N PHE A 143 -1.98 -18.85 12.11
CA PHE A 143 -3.12 -19.61 12.68
C PHE A 143 -3.98 -18.81 13.65
N LYS A 144 -3.77 -17.50 13.77
CA LYS A 144 -4.55 -16.59 14.60
C LYS A 144 -4.58 -16.96 16.09
N LYS A 145 -3.46 -17.46 16.64
CA LYS A 145 -3.32 -17.80 18.07
C LYS A 145 -3.46 -16.55 18.94
N GLU A 146 -3.98 -16.69 20.15
CA GLU A 146 -4.22 -15.53 21.03
C GLU A 146 -2.93 -14.87 21.51
N ASP A 147 -1.84 -15.62 21.63
CA ASP A 147 -0.51 -15.15 22.01
C ASP A 147 0.37 -14.72 20.82
N GLY A 148 -0.22 -14.52 19.64
CA GLY A 148 0.49 -14.01 18.47
C GLY A 148 0.86 -12.52 18.59
N ASP A 149 2.07 -12.16 18.13
CA ASP A 149 2.59 -10.79 18.17
C ASP A 149 2.06 -9.94 17.00
N TYR A 150 0.75 -9.64 17.02
CA TYR A 150 0.07 -8.98 15.91
C TYR A 150 0.50 -7.53 15.68
N ASP A 151 0.86 -6.78 16.72
CA ASP A 151 1.31 -5.39 16.59
C ASP A 151 2.80 -5.26 16.20
N ASN A 152 3.55 -6.37 16.12
CA ASN A 152 4.84 -6.42 15.43
C ASN A 152 4.82 -7.22 14.11
N SER A 153 3.68 -7.78 13.74
CA SER A 153 3.55 -8.69 12.59
C SER A 153 4.14 -8.15 11.29
N LEU A 154 3.90 -6.89 10.92
CA LEU A 154 4.44 -6.33 9.68
C LEU A 154 5.96 -6.18 9.71
N ARG A 155 6.55 -5.89 10.88
CA ARG A 155 8.01 -5.85 11.09
C ARG A 155 8.59 -7.26 10.97
N LEU A 156 8.00 -8.23 11.66
CA LEU A 156 8.41 -9.64 11.61
C LEU A 156 8.34 -10.19 10.18
N LEU A 157 7.25 -9.97 9.47
CA LEU A 157 7.13 -10.36 8.07
C LEU A 157 8.20 -9.70 7.19
N SER A 158 8.55 -8.43 7.46
CA SER A 158 9.63 -7.76 6.74
C SER A 158 10.99 -8.43 6.99
N GLU A 159 11.26 -8.84 8.22
CA GLU A 159 12.46 -9.61 8.61
C GLU A 159 12.51 -10.96 7.89
N TYR A 160 11.41 -11.68 7.88
CA TYR A 160 11.31 -12.99 7.21
C TYR A 160 11.54 -12.88 5.70
N LEU A 161 10.95 -11.86 5.06
CA LEU A 161 11.16 -11.60 3.63
C LEU A 161 12.59 -11.17 3.33
N TYR A 162 13.20 -10.37 4.20
CA TYR A 162 14.61 -10.02 4.05
C TYR A 162 15.51 -11.25 4.14
N ASN A 163 15.28 -12.14 5.12
CA ASN A 163 16.04 -13.37 5.27
C ASN A 163 15.88 -14.31 4.06
N TYR A 164 14.69 -14.36 3.46
CA TYR A 164 14.43 -15.18 2.28
C TYR A 164 15.04 -14.60 1.00
N TYR A 165 14.81 -13.31 0.71
CA TYR A 165 15.19 -12.67 -0.55
C TYR A 165 16.56 -11.98 -0.52
N GLN A 166 17.13 -11.75 0.66
CA GLN A 166 18.32 -10.92 0.88
C GLN A 166 18.15 -9.51 0.30
N LYS A 167 16.93 -8.99 0.35
CA LYS A 167 16.54 -7.67 -0.18
C LYS A 167 15.63 -6.96 0.80
N LYS A 168 15.83 -5.64 0.91
CA LYS A 168 14.95 -4.77 1.68
C LYS A 168 13.53 -4.75 1.11
N VAL A 169 12.54 -4.56 1.97
CA VAL A 169 11.11 -4.67 1.67
C VAL A 169 10.49 -3.33 1.34
N VAL A 170 9.61 -3.30 0.34
CA VAL A 170 8.71 -2.16 0.10
C VAL A 170 7.39 -2.45 0.84
N LEU A 171 7.01 -1.56 1.77
CA LEU A 171 5.79 -1.68 2.56
C LEU A 171 4.73 -0.70 2.05
N LEU A 172 3.59 -1.21 1.60
CA LEU A 172 2.48 -0.46 1.06
C LEU A 172 1.26 -0.63 1.99
N ILE A 173 0.82 0.45 2.63
CA ILE A 173 -0.34 0.44 3.55
C ILE A 173 -1.42 1.35 3.00
N ASP A 174 -2.52 0.75 2.53
CA ASP A 174 -3.67 1.48 2.00
C ASP A 174 -4.73 1.76 3.07
N GLU A 175 -5.29 2.97 3.04
CA GLU A 175 -6.28 3.49 3.99
C GLU A 175 -5.87 3.35 5.48
N TYR A 176 -4.61 3.66 5.81
CA TYR A 176 -4.00 3.46 7.13
C TYR A 176 -4.81 4.03 8.31
N ASP A 177 -5.59 5.09 8.08
CA ASP A 177 -6.37 5.81 9.07
C ASP A 177 -7.79 5.25 9.26
N ASN A 178 -8.27 4.40 8.36
CA ASN A 178 -9.64 3.88 8.40
C ASN A 178 -10.01 3.21 9.74
N PRO A 179 -9.17 2.33 10.34
CA PRO A 179 -9.51 1.70 11.61
C PRO A 179 -9.71 2.70 12.75
N LEU A 180 -8.94 3.79 12.76
CA LEU A 180 -9.06 4.83 13.78
C LEU A 180 -10.26 5.73 13.57
N ILE A 181 -10.60 6.03 12.31
CA ILE A 181 -11.81 6.77 11.97
C ILE A 181 -13.03 6.01 12.49
N VAL A 182 -13.09 4.69 12.22
CA VAL A 182 -14.19 3.83 12.69
C VAL A 182 -14.18 3.74 14.22
N ALA A 183 -13.01 3.58 14.85
CA ALA A 183 -12.90 3.53 16.31
C ALA A 183 -13.38 4.81 17.00
N ASN A 184 -13.08 5.97 16.43
CA ASN A 184 -13.56 7.26 16.92
C ASN A 184 -15.08 7.38 16.82
N GLN A 185 -15.68 6.90 15.72
CA GLN A 185 -17.13 6.93 15.52
C GLN A 185 -17.89 5.99 16.48
N ASN A 186 -17.25 4.91 16.92
CA ASN A 186 -17.87 3.86 17.73
C ASN A 186 -17.40 3.83 19.20
N GLY A 187 -16.54 4.77 19.61
CA GLY A 187 -16.17 4.97 21.02
C GLY A 187 -15.05 4.07 21.57
N TYR A 188 -14.27 3.39 20.72
CA TYR A 188 -13.14 2.52 21.14
C TYR A 188 -11.77 3.02 20.61
N TYR A 189 -11.64 4.33 20.44
CA TYR A 189 -10.43 4.94 19.88
C TYR A 189 -9.16 4.64 20.69
N LYS A 190 -9.24 4.61 22.02
CA LYS A 190 -8.07 4.43 22.91
C LYS A 190 -7.43 3.04 22.76
N GLU A 191 -8.26 2.03 22.58
CA GLU A 191 -7.86 0.65 22.34
C GLU A 191 -7.23 0.52 20.95
N ALA A 192 -7.91 1.06 19.94
CA ALA A 192 -7.45 1.00 18.56
C ALA A 192 -6.12 1.75 18.35
N ILE A 193 -5.99 2.98 18.87
CA ILE A 193 -4.77 3.77 18.70
C ILE A 193 -3.55 3.08 19.29
N ASN A 194 -3.69 2.37 20.42
CA ASN A 194 -2.58 1.63 21.02
C ASN A 194 -2.06 0.54 20.08
N PHE A 195 -2.96 -0.27 19.53
CA PHE A 195 -2.59 -1.34 18.59
C PHE A 195 -2.01 -0.81 17.28
N TYR A 196 -2.72 0.09 16.59
CA TYR A 196 -2.27 0.57 15.27
C TYR A 196 -1.02 1.45 15.35
N ARG A 197 -0.83 2.19 16.45
CA ARG A 197 0.44 2.90 16.69
C ARG A 197 1.61 1.93 16.79
N ASN A 198 1.46 0.83 17.53
CA ASN A 198 2.52 -0.18 17.65
C ASN A 198 2.76 -0.87 16.31
N LEU A 199 1.69 -1.29 15.62
CA LEU A 199 1.74 -1.92 14.29
C LEU A 199 2.51 -1.08 13.27
N TYR A 200 2.21 0.21 13.17
CA TYR A 200 2.86 1.08 12.20
C TYR A 200 4.24 1.54 12.67
N SER A 201 4.43 1.82 13.95
CA SER A 201 5.74 2.24 14.48
C SER A 201 6.77 1.12 14.37
N SER A 202 6.39 -0.13 14.68
CA SER A 202 7.28 -1.28 14.58
C SER A 202 7.72 -1.53 13.13
N ALA A 203 6.78 -1.43 12.19
CA ALA A 203 6.99 -1.71 10.78
C ALA A 203 7.72 -0.59 10.02
N LEU A 204 7.56 0.67 10.45
CA LEU A 204 8.07 1.84 9.72
C LEU A 204 9.28 2.50 10.41
N LYS A 205 9.33 2.55 11.75
CA LYS A 205 10.42 3.23 12.49
C LYS A 205 11.61 2.31 12.77
N THR A 206 11.31 1.14 13.33
CA THR A 206 12.31 0.23 13.90
C THR A 206 12.68 -0.89 12.95
N ASN A 207 12.38 -0.73 11.65
CA ASN A 207 12.54 -1.77 10.65
C ASN A 207 13.75 -1.48 9.75
N SER A 208 14.92 -2.01 10.12
CA SER A 208 16.15 -1.89 9.32
C SER A 208 16.04 -2.54 7.94
N ASN A 209 15.07 -3.46 7.77
CA ASN A 209 14.84 -4.20 6.54
C ASN A 209 13.89 -3.47 5.58
N LEU A 210 13.41 -2.29 5.95
CA LEU A 210 12.59 -1.46 5.08
C LEU A 210 13.46 -0.77 4.01
N LYS A 211 12.99 -0.80 2.77
CA LYS A 211 13.50 0.01 1.65
C LYS A 211 12.75 1.34 1.59
N MET A 212 11.42 1.26 1.68
CA MET A 212 10.50 2.39 1.61
C MET A 212 9.13 1.97 2.14
N GLY A 213 8.47 2.87 2.85
CA GLY A 213 7.05 2.78 3.23
C GLY A 213 6.22 3.79 2.44
N VAL A 214 5.15 3.35 1.81
CA VAL A 214 4.14 4.22 1.19
C VAL A 214 2.80 3.99 1.86
N LEU A 215 2.20 5.06 2.37
CA LEU A 215 0.93 5.03 3.05
C LEU A 215 -0.05 5.94 2.33
N THR A 216 -1.32 5.54 2.29
CA THR A 216 -2.42 6.35 1.76
C THR A 216 -3.54 6.44 2.78
N GLY A 217 -4.19 7.61 2.87
CA GLY A 217 -5.31 7.84 3.78
C GLY A 217 -6.09 9.11 3.44
N ILE A 218 -6.98 9.52 4.35
CA ILE A 218 -7.82 10.73 4.18
C ILE A 218 -7.39 11.82 5.17
N VAL A 219 -7.19 11.47 6.43
CA VAL A 219 -7.10 12.40 7.55
C VAL A 219 -5.65 12.52 8.05
N GLN A 220 -5.21 13.76 8.27
CA GLN A 220 -3.91 14.07 8.86
C GLN A 220 -3.92 13.97 10.40
N VAL A 221 -5.07 14.10 11.06
CA VAL A 221 -5.20 14.01 12.53
C VAL A 221 -4.75 12.65 13.09
N ALA A 222 -4.85 11.58 12.30
CA ALA A 222 -4.31 10.27 12.68
C ALA A 222 -2.76 10.28 12.79
N LYS A 223 -2.06 11.20 12.11
CA LYS A 223 -0.61 11.39 12.20
C LYS A 223 -0.18 11.86 13.59
N GLU A 224 -0.85 12.84 14.19
CA GLU A 224 -0.44 13.33 15.52
C GLU A 224 -0.65 12.29 16.63
N GLY A 225 -1.60 11.36 16.47
CA GLY A 225 -1.80 10.24 17.40
C GLY A 225 -0.84 9.06 17.14
N ILE A 226 -0.90 8.48 15.94
CA ILE A 226 -0.13 7.27 15.55
C ILE A 226 1.36 7.60 15.44
N PHE A 227 1.68 8.73 14.84
CA PHE A 227 3.03 9.08 14.44
C PHE A 227 3.66 10.12 15.38
N SER A 228 3.14 10.27 16.61
CA SER A 228 3.67 11.13 17.69
C SER A 228 5.13 10.85 18.11
N GLY A 229 5.83 9.93 17.43
CA GLY A 229 7.27 9.72 17.55
C GLY A 229 7.97 9.33 16.24
N LEU A 230 7.35 9.52 15.06
CA LEU A 230 7.98 9.33 13.76
C LEU A 230 8.48 10.67 13.21
N ASN A 231 9.79 10.89 13.28
CA ASN A 231 10.41 12.11 12.76
C ASN A 231 10.73 12.03 11.26
N ASN A 232 10.49 10.88 10.61
CA ASN A 232 10.89 10.56 9.24
C ASN A 232 9.71 10.38 8.26
N VAL A 233 8.47 10.70 8.67
CA VAL A 233 7.28 10.64 7.80
C VAL A 233 6.98 11.99 7.19
N ILE A 234 7.18 12.11 5.87
CA ILE A 234 6.72 13.26 5.10
C ILE A 234 5.29 13.02 4.63
N THR A 235 4.47 14.07 4.75
CA THR A 235 3.06 14.03 4.33
C THR A 235 2.88 14.87 3.09
N TYR A 236 2.45 14.22 2.01
CA TYR A 236 2.07 14.85 0.76
C TYR A 236 0.55 15.02 0.76
N ASN A 237 0.09 16.23 1.08
CA ASN A 237 -1.33 16.58 1.09
C ASN A 237 -1.77 17.19 -0.25
N ILE A 238 -3.04 17.54 -0.38
CA ILE A 238 -3.60 18.07 -1.63
C ILE A 238 -3.20 19.53 -1.91
N LEU A 239 -2.66 20.23 -0.92
CA LEU A 239 -2.30 21.65 -1.00
C LEU A 239 -0.80 21.86 -1.29
N GLY A 240 -0.02 20.78 -1.37
CA GLY A 240 1.41 20.83 -1.68
C GLY A 240 1.67 20.65 -3.16
N ASN A 241 2.77 21.23 -3.63
CA ASN A 241 3.16 21.19 -5.05
C ASN A 241 3.82 19.87 -5.47
N ASP A 242 4.24 19.06 -4.50
CA ASP A 242 4.85 17.76 -4.76
C ASP A 242 3.76 16.69 -4.94
N PHE A 243 3.84 15.92 -6.02
CA PHE A 243 2.91 14.83 -6.36
C PHE A 243 1.45 15.29 -6.59
N GLU A 244 1.25 16.49 -7.15
CA GLU A 244 -0.08 17.04 -7.47
C GLU A 244 -0.84 16.13 -8.45
N THR A 245 -0.20 15.73 -9.53
CA THR A 245 -0.82 14.92 -10.59
C THR A 245 -0.89 13.44 -10.25
N PHE A 246 -0.38 13.02 -9.10
CA PHE A 246 -0.33 11.60 -8.76
C PHE A 246 -1.72 11.00 -8.46
N PHE A 247 -2.61 11.77 -7.83
CA PHE A 247 -3.96 11.34 -7.49
C PHE A 247 -4.99 12.28 -8.08
N GLY A 248 -6.12 11.72 -8.53
CA GLY A 248 -7.11 12.49 -9.28
C GLY A 248 -6.70 12.69 -10.73
N LEU A 249 -7.43 13.58 -11.42
CA LEU A 249 -7.27 13.85 -12.84
C LEU A 249 -6.92 15.33 -13.03
N SER A 250 -5.95 15.62 -13.90
CA SER A 250 -5.70 16.98 -14.37
C SER A 250 -6.73 17.38 -15.42
N GLU A 251 -6.85 18.68 -15.67
CA GLU A 251 -7.68 19.22 -16.75
C GLU A 251 -7.29 18.62 -18.11
N GLU A 252 -6.00 18.61 -18.43
CA GLU A 252 -5.47 18.02 -19.65
C GLU A 252 -5.83 16.53 -19.82
N GLU A 253 -5.79 15.75 -18.74
CA GLU A 253 -6.18 14.34 -18.77
C GLU A 253 -7.66 14.16 -19.05
N VAL A 254 -8.51 15.00 -18.44
CA VAL A 254 -9.94 15.00 -18.70
C VAL A 254 -10.21 15.38 -20.15
N GLU A 255 -9.61 16.46 -20.66
CA GLU A 255 -9.74 16.87 -22.06
C GLU A 255 -9.31 15.76 -23.03
N ASN A 256 -8.14 15.15 -22.80
CA ASN A 256 -7.63 14.05 -23.63
C ASN A 256 -8.57 12.83 -23.60
N SER A 257 -9.20 12.56 -22.44
CA SER A 257 -10.19 11.48 -22.34
C SER A 257 -11.47 11.81 -23.10
N LEU A 258 -11.99 13.03 -23.02
CA LEU A 258 -13.17 13.47 -23.77
C LEU A 258 -12.93 13.35 -25.28
N LYS A 259 -11.75 13.78 -25.75
CA LYS A 259 -11.31 13.60 -27.15
C LYS A 259 -11.28 12.14 -27.56
N TYR A 260 -10.66 11.28 -26.75
CA TYR A 260 -10.61 9.84 -27.01
C TYR A 260 -12.00 9.21 -27.16
N PHE A 261 -12.95 9.65 -26.33
CA PHE A 261 -14.32 9.15 -26.36
C PHE A 261 -15.20 9.84 -27.42
N GLU A 262 -14.69 10.83 -28.15
CA GLU A 262 -15.45 11.67 -29.10
C GLU A 262 -16.66 12.35 -28.42
N LEU A 263 -16.43 12.85 -27.20
CA LEU A 263 -17.42 13.58 -26.39
C LEU A 263 -17.14 15.09 -26.34
N GLU A 264 -16.34 15.61 -27.28
CA GLU A 264 -16.14 17.06 -27.41
C GLU A 264 -17.49 17.74 -27.62
N TYR A 265 -17.77 18.76 -26.80
CA TYR A 265 -18.85 19.70 -27.00
C TYR A 265 -18.20 20.93 -27.66
N GLU A 266 -18.71 21.38 -28.82
CA GLU A 266 -18.34 22.68 -29.41
C GLU A 266 -18.79 23.85 -28.51
#